data_AF-A0AAW5NZY8-F1
#
_entry.id   AF-A0AAW5NZY8-F1
#
_cell.length_a   1.000
_cell.length_b   1.000
_cell.length_c   1.000
_cell.angle_alpha   90.00
_cell.angle_beta   90.00
_cell.angle_gamma   90.00
#
_symmetry.space_group_name_H-M   'P 1'
#
loop_
_entity.id
_entity.type
_entity.pdbx_description
1 polymer ?
#
loop_
_entity_poly.entity_id
_entity_poly.type
_entity_poly.pdbx_seq_one_letter_code
_entity_poly.pdbx_strand_id
1 'polypeptide(L)' 'MATANKNHEELVELLQEGRINYLEFVMSGEDAEDFQEWCRSHGTDPSEESAEFYVEQTDTARMDSQLIDDEDYGVWN' A
#
# COMPACT_ATOMS: atom_id res chain seq x y z
N MET A 1 19.09 13.65 5.72
CA MET A 1 19.04 12.29 6.27
C MET A 1 18.67 11.38 5.12
N ALA A 2 19.52 10.40 4.79
CA ALA A 2 19.17 9.43 3.75
C ALA A 2 18.17 8.44 4.37
N THR A 3 16.90 8.52 3.98
CA THR A 3 15.93 7.45 4.23
C THR A 3 16.41 6.25 3.42
N ALA A 4 16.87 5.21 4.09
CA ALA A 4 17.20 3.96 3.44
C ALA A 4 15.86 3.30 3.05
N ASN A 5 15.32 3.68 1.89
CA ASN A 5 14.13 3.06 1.35
C ASN A 5 14.43 1.58 1.10
N LYS A 6 13.79 0.71 1.88
CA LYS A 6 13.82 -0.73 1.63
C LYS A 6 12.94 -1.03 0.43
N ASN A 7 13.25 -2.09 -0.30
CA ASN A 7 12.42 -2.49 -1.44
C ASN A 7 11.05 -2.95 -0.91
N HIS A 8 9.98 -2.62 -1.66
CA HIS A 8 8.61 -3.00 -1.32
C HIS A 8 8.48 -4.51 -1.02
N GLU A 9 9.15 -5.36 -1.82
CA GLU A 9 9.16 -6.81 -1.63
C GLU A 9 9.70 -7.23 -0.24
N GLU A 10 10.82 -6.65 0.21
CA GLU A 10 11.39 -6.94 1.53
C GLU A 10 10.46 -6.49 2.66
N LEU A 11 9.87 -5.31 2.53
CA LEU A 11 8.92 -4.79 3.50
C LEU A 11 7.67 -5.67 3.59
N VAL A 12 7.18 -6.19 2.46
CA VAL A 12 6.03 -7.09 2.41
C VAL A 12 6.35 -8.41 3.12
N GLU A 13 7.54 -8.97 2.91
CA GLU A 13 7.98 -10.17 3.62
C GLU A 13 8.04 -9.94 5.13
N LEU A 14 8.63 -8.82 5.57
CA LEU A 14 8.71 -8.47 6.99
C LEU A 14 7.35 -8.24 7.63
N LEU A 15 6.40 -7.66 6.90
CA LEU A 15 5.02 -7.46 7.35
C LEU A 15 4.30 -8.80 7.52
N GLN A 16 4.45 -9.72 6.56
CA GLN A 16 3.89 -11.08 6.64
C GLN A 16 4.54 -11.92 7.76
N GLU A 17 5.84 -11.74 8.01
CA GLU A 17 6.53 -12.34 9.15
C GLU A 17 6.11 -11.72 10.50
N GLY A 18 5.36 -10.60 10.49
CA GLY A 18 4.99 -9.84 11.69
C GLY A 18 6.17 -9.14 12.37
N ARG A 19 7.23 -8.86 11.61
CA ARG A 19 8.45 -8.19 12.10
C ARG A 19 8.36 -6.68 12.07
N ILE A 20 7.55 -6.14 11.16
CA ILE A 20 7.19 -4.73 11.08
C ILE A 20 5.68 -4.60 11.09
N ASN A 21 5.18 -3.43 11.47
CA ASN A 21 3.77 -3.10 11.35
C ASN A 21 3.50 -2.26 10.09
N TYR A 22 2.22 -2.03 9.77
CA TYR A 22 1.82 -1.24 8.61
C TYR A 22 2.40 0.18 8.62
N LEU A 23 2.54 0.80 9.79
CA LEU A 23 3.15 2.13 9.90
C LEU A 23 4.62 2.11 9.47
N GLU A 24 5.42 1.19 10.02
CA GLU A 24 6.82 1.03 9.63
C GLU A 24 6.97 0.60 8.17
N PHE A 25 6.04 -0.22 7.66
CA PHE A 25 5.99 -0.64 6.26
C PHE A 25 5.88 0.57 5.32
N VAL A 26 4.90 1.45 5.56
CA VAL A 26 4.68 2.64 4.73
C VAL A 26 5.77 3.69 4.95
N MET A 27 6.19 3.92 6.20
CA MET A 27 7.23 4.93 6.51
C MET A 27 8.64 4.51 6.07
N SER A 28 8.92 3.20 5.95
CA SER A 28 10.19 2.69 5.41
C SER A 28 10.19 2.51 3.89
N GLY A 29 9.03 2.64 3.25
CA GLY A 29 8.84 2.56 1.82
C GLY A 29 8.96 3.93 1.13
N GLU A 30 8.71 3.93 -0.18
CA GLU A 30 8.63 5.17 -0.97
C GLU A 30 7.31 5.94 -0.75
N ASP A 31 6.27 5.26 -0.29
CA ASP A 31 4.94 5.82 -0.02
C ASP A 31 4.88 6.64 1.29
N ALA A 32 5.99 6.80 2.00
CA ALA A 32 6.04 7.52 3.27
C ALA A 32 5.53 8.96 3.16
N GLU A 33 5.89 9.66 2.07
CA GLU A 33 5.44 11.03 1.81
C GLU A 33 3.95 11.06 1.43
N ASP A 34 3.52 10.16 0.55
CA ASP A 34 2.11 10.06 0.11
C ASP A 34 1.17 9.74 1.27
N PHE A 35 1.58 8.82 2.15
CA PHE A 35 0.83 8.49 3.37
C PHE A 35 0.71 9.66 4.34
N GLN A 36 1.74 10.50 4.47
CA GLN A 36 1.65 11.70 5.29
C GLN A 36 0.65 12.71 4.71
N GLU A 37 0.62 12.87 3.39
CA GLU A 37 -0.37 13.70 2.71
C GLU A 37 -1.78 13.12 2.85
N TRP A 38 -1.93 11.80 2.72
CA TRP A 38 -3.18 11.09 2.94
C TRP A 38 -3.71 11.31 4.35
N CYS A 39 -2.88 11.12 5.38
CA CYS A 39 -3.21 11.37 6.78
C CYS A 39 -3.70 12.81 6.97
N ARG A 40 -2.98 13.79 6.41
CA ARG A 40 -3.33 15.21 6.52
C ARG A 40 -4.65 15.55 5.81
N SER A 41 -4.89 14.96 4.65
CA SER A 41 -6.12 15.15 3.88
C SER A 41 -7.35 14.52 4.58
N HIS A 42 -7.17 13.33 5.15
CA HIS A 42 -8.21 12.61 5.89
C HIS A 42 -8.41 13.12 7.32
N GLY A 43 -7.50 13.96 7.84
CA GLY A 43 -7.55 14.45 9.21
C GLY A 43 -7.26 13.36 10.24
N THR A 44 -6.49 12.34 9.87
CA THR A 44 -6.03 11.26 10.75
C THR A 44 -4.55 11.39 11.04
N ASP A 45 -4.11 10.84 12.16
CA ASP A 45 -2.70 10.82 12.57
C ASP A 45 -1.99 9.60 11.96
N PRO A 46 -0.72 9.72 11.51
CA PRO A 46 0.06 8.59 11.01
C PRO A 46 0.25 7.53 12.10
N SER A 47 -0.61 6.52 12.03
CA SER A 47 -0.76 5.43 13.00
C SER A 47 -0.86 4.09 12.27
N GLU A 48 -0.69 2.98 12.99
CA GLU A 48 -0.83 1.63 12.43
C GLU A 48 -2.19 1.42 11.77
N GLU A 49 -3.29 1.83 12.42
CA GLU A 49 -4.65 1.75 11.87
C GLU A 49 -4.80 2.55 10.56
N SER A 50 -4.22 3.76 10.52
CA SER A 50 -4.28 4.60 9.31
C SER A 50 -3.43 4.02 8.18
N ALA A 51 -2.28 3.45 8.51
CA ALA A 51 -1.37 2.82 7.54
C ALA A 51 -1.94 1.52 6.97
N GLU A 52 -2.59 0.71 7.80
CA GLU A 52 -3.34 -0.47 7.36
C GLU A 52 -4.40 -0.07 6.35
N PHE A 53 -5.22 0.94 6.68
CA PHE A 53 -6.27 1.45 5.79
C PHE A 53 -5.71 1.99 4.46
N TYR A 54 -4.57 2.68 4.50
CA TYR A 54 -3.89 3.18 3.31
C TYR A 54 -3.37 2.05 2.42
N VAL A 55 -2.74 1.03 3.02
CA VAL A 55 -2.24 -0.15 2.29
C VAL A 55 -3.39 -0.93 1.70
N GLU A 56 -4.48 -1.15 2.43
CA GLU A 56 -5.69 -1.83 1.93
C GLU A 56 -6.34 -1.08 0.77
N GLN A 57 -6.45 0.25 0.86
CA GLN A 57 -6.97 1.06 -0.25
C GLN A 57 -6.08 0.97 -1.48
N THR A 58 -4.77 1.12 -1.27
CA THR A 58 -3.82 1.12 -2.38
C THR A 58 -3.73 -0.27 -3.01
N ASP A 59 -3.81 -1.36 -2.23
CA ASP A 59 -3.87 -2.75 -2.70
C ASP A 59 -5.15 -3.03 -3.50
N THR A 60 -6.31 -2.58 -3.00
CA THR A 60 -7.61 -2.69 -3.69
C THR A 60 -7.59 -1.98 -5.05
N ALA A 61 -6.97 -0.79 -5.13
CA ALA A 61 -6.86 -0.04 -6.39
C ALA A 61 -5.99 -0.75 -7.46
N ARG A 62 -5.03 -1.60 -7.06
CA ARG A 62 -4.17 -2.36 -8.00
C ARG A 62 -4.88 -3.60 -8.52
N MET A 63 -5.77 -4.18 -7.73
CA MET A 63 -6.60 -5.33 -8.13
C MET A 63 -7.76 -4.93 -9.05
N ASP A 64 -8.35 -3.73 -8.87
CA ASP A 64 -9.39 -3.21 -9.79
C ASP A 64 -8.84 -2.99 -11.21
N SER A 65 -7.55 -2.65 -11.34
CA SER A 65 -6.87 -2.52 -12.63
C SER A 65 -6.66 -3.84 -13.38
N GLN A 66 -6.79 -5.00 -12.72
CA GLN A 66 -6.75 -6.32 -13.39
C GLN A 66 -8.14 -6.89 -13.71
N LEU A 67 -9.22 -6.13 -13.47
CA LEU A 67 -10.59 -6.52 -13.84
C LEU A 67 -11.15 -5.76 -15.06
N ILE A 68 -10.36 -4.87 -15.68
CA ILE A 68 -10.75 -4.13 -16.90
C ILE A 68 -9.63 -4.23 -17.95
N ASP A 69 -9.17 -5.44 -18.22
CA ASP A 69 -8.66 -5.84 -19.54
C ASP A 69 -9.30 -7.17 -19.92
N ASP A 70 -10.64 -7.19 -19.96
CA ASP A 70 -11.39 -8.22 -20.67
C ASP A 70 -12.15 -7.51 -21.81
N GLU A 71 -11.38 -6.91 -22.72
CA GLU A 71 -11.82 -6.63 -24.10
C GLU A 71 -11.69 -7.92 -24.96
N ASP A 72 -11.77 -9.11 -24.33
CA ASP A 72 -11.86 -10.43 -24.98
C ASP A 72 -12.96 -11.30 -24.34
N TYR A 73 -14.13 -10.72 -24.02
CA TYR A 73 -15.35 -11.50 -23.72
C TYR A 73 -15.92 -12.08 -25.03
N GLY A 74 -15.07 -12.81 -25.75
CA GLY A 74 -15.42 -13.66 -26.88
C GLY A 74 -16.24 -14.84 -26.37
N VAL A 75 -17.56 -14.69 -26.45
CA VAL A 75 -18.57 -15.75 -26.62
C VAL A 75 -18.07 -17.16 -26.28
N TRP A 76 -18.36 -17.62 -25.06
CA TRP A 76 -18.49 -19.05 -24.80
C TRP A 76 -19.84 -19.51 -25.33
N ASN A 77 -19.85 -20.02 -26.56
CA ASN A 77 -20.98 -20.74 -27.15
C ASN A 77 -20.85 -22.25 -26.93
#